data_AF-A0A916R1P7-F1
#
_entry.id   AF-A0A916R1P7-F1
#
_cell.length_a   1.000
_cell.length_b   1.000
_cell.length_c   1.000
_cell.angle_alpha   90.00
_cell.angle_beta   90.00
_cell.angle_gamma   90.00
#
_symmetry.space_group_name_H-M   'P 1'
#
loop_
_entity.id
_entity.type
_entity.pdbx_description
1 polymer ?
#
loop_
_entity_poly.entity_id
_entity_poly.type
_entity_poly.pdbx_seq_one_letter_code
_entity_poly.pdbx_strand_id
1 'polypeptide(L)'
;MQKYHFNLCFENTIADYYCTEKIWDSIISGCLPIYYGGKNSTIYEDFEKNSFLDYTEFRDSNELFEYVEKMSIDEFNQRLNLCIQTFNKTYEKVKQMNRKKQVVKNIVQKFKEII
;
A
#
# COMPACT_ATOMS: atom_id res chain seq x y z
N MET A 1 10.08 9.99 16.85
CA MET A 1 9.27 9.01 17.61
C MET A 1 8.15 8.51 16.70
N GLN A 2 8.32 7.36 16.04
CA GLN A 2 7.14 6.58 15.66
C GLN A 2 6.69 5.87 16.94
N LYS A 3 5.49 6.20 17.43
CA LYS A 3 4.97 5.66 18.69
C LYS A 3 4.39 4.25 18.53
N TYR A 4 4.26 3.75 17.30
CA TYR A 4 3.60 2.48 17.00
C TYR A 4 4.31 1.79 15.84
N HIS A 5 4.40 0.45 15.88
CA HIS A 5 4.98 -0.38 14.82
C HIS A 5 3.95 -0.79 13.76
N PHE A 6 2.66 -0.72 14.08
CA PHE A 6 1.55 -1.16 13.24
C PHE A 6 0.58 -0.01 12.99
N ASN A 7 -0.12 -0.04 11.86
CA ASN A 7 -1.18 0.92 11.54
C ASN A 7 -2.44 0.20 11.02
N LEU A 8 -3.62 0.68 11.42
CA LEU A 8 -4.88 0.11 10.99
C LEU A 8 -5.34 0.77 9.67
N CYS A 9 -5.33 0.01 8.59
CA CYS A 9 -5.60 0.46 7.23
C CYS A 9 -6.94 -0.12 6.74
N PHE A 10 -8.02 0.16 7.46
CA PHE A 10 -9.35 -0.35 7.13
C PHE A 10 -10.02 0.54 6.11
N GLU A 11 -10.57 -0.08 5.07
CA GLU A 11 -11.35 0.64 4.07
C GLU A 11 -12.78 0.88 4.55
N ASN A 12 -13.32 2.04 4.18
CA ASN A 12 -14.67 2.43 4.59
C ASN A 12 -15.75 1.58 3.88
N THR A 13 -15.41 1.01 2.73
CA THR A 13 -16.30 0.21 1.89
C THR A 13 -15.51 -0.94 1.29
N ILE A 14 -16.14 -2.11 1.17
CA ILE A 14 -15.58 -3.27 0.47
C ILE A 14 -16.01 -3.19 -0.99
N ALA A 15 -15.04 -3.03 -1.89
CA ALA A 15 -15.27 -3.04 -3.33
C ALA A 15 -14.00 -3.46 -4.07
N ASP A 16 -14.15 -4.07 -5.24
CA ASP A 16 -13.03 -4.43 -6.10
C ASP A 16 -12.26 -3.18 -6.51
N TYR A 17 -10.93 -3.28 -6.53
CA TYR A 17 -10.01 -2.17 -6.82
C TYR A 17 -10.10 -0.98 -5.85
N TYR A 18 -10.78 -1.13 -4.70
CA TYR A 18 -10.87 -0.11 -3.67
C TYR A 18 -9.75 -0.26 -2.63
N CYS A 19 -8.56 0.21 -2.98
CA CYS A 19 -7.44 0.40 -2.08
C CYS A 19 -7.04 1.88 -2.09
N THR A 20 -7.08 2.54 -0.93
CA THR A 20 -6.83 3.99 -0.85
C THR A 20 -5.45 4.31 -0.24
N GLU A 21 -5.22 5.59 0.07
CA GLU A 21 -4.01 6.12 0.70
C GLU A 21 -3.61 5.44 2.01
N LYS A 22 -4.55 4.83 2.75
CA LYS A 22 -4.32 4.35 4.12
C LYS A 22 -3.15 3.38 4.23
N ILE A 23 -3.05 2.41 3.32
CA ILE A 23 -1.95 1.45 3.32
C ILE A 23 -0.62 2.13 2.95
N TRP A 24 -0.65 3.08 2.01
CA TRP A 24 0.53 3.81 1.56
C TRP A 24 1.07 4.73 2.66
N ASP A 25 0.18 5.43 3.37
CA ASP A 25 0.53 6.30 4.49
C ASP A 25 1.14 5.50 5.66
N SER A 26 0.68 4.26 5.90
CA SER A 26 1.31 3.35 6.85
C SER A 26 2.76 3.06 6.48
N ILE A 27 3.01 2.70 5.22
CA ILE A 27 4.34 2.34 4.72
C ILE A 27 5.29 3.54 4.79
N ILE A 28 4.82 4.72 4.37
CA ILE A 28 5.58 5.98 4.48
C ILE A 28 5.92 6.28 5.94
N SER A 29 5.00 5.96 6.85
CA SER A 29 5.16 6.12 8.29
C SER A 29 5.96 4.98 8.93
N GLY A 30 6.62 4.10 8.16
CA GLY A 30 7.43 3.00 8.70
C GLY A 30 6.66 1.97 9.51
N CYS A 31 5.34 1.94 9.42
CA CYS A 31 4.47 1.02 10.14
C CYS A 31 4.07 -0.15 9.25
N LEU A 32 4.02 -1.36 9.82
CA LEU A 32 3.45 -2.52 9.15
C LEU A 32 1.92 -2.37 9.04
N PRO A 33 1.34 -2.42 7.83
CA PRO A 33 -0.11 -2.23 7.67
C PRO A 33 -0.90 -3.45 8.17
N ILE A 34 -2.00 -3.18 8.87
CA ILE A 34 -3.08 -4.12 9.15
C ILE A 34 -4.26 -3.71 8.27
N TYR A 35 -4.42 -4.38 7.14
CA TYR A 35 -5.34 -3.97 6.08
C TYR A 35 -6.67 -4.73 6.17
N TYR A 36 -7.78 -4.05 5.87
CA TYR A 36 -9.08 -4.67 5.69
C TYR A 36 -9.80 -4.07 4.50
N GLY A 37 -9.86 -4.84 3.41
CA GLY A 37 -10.62 -4.51 2.19
C GLY A 37 -11.68 -5.55 1.83
N GLY A 38 -11.99 -6.49 2.74
CA GLY A 38 -12.89 -7.62 2.51
C GLY A 38 -12.23 -8.86 1.88
N LYS A 39 -12.92 -10.01 1.95
CA LYS A 39 -12.37 -11.33 1.57
C LYS A 39 -11.93 -11.47 0.11
N ASN A 40 -12.54 -10.68 -0.78
CA ASN A 40 -12.24 -10.68 -2.21
C ASN A 40 -11.48 -9.42 -2.62
N SER A 41 -10.78 -8.78 -1.68
CA SER A 41 -10.01 -7.58 -2.00
C SER A 41 -8.98 -7.86 -3.10
N THR A 42 -8.91 -6.95 -4.06
CA THR A 42 -7.91 -6.99 -5.15
C THR A 42 -6.53 -6.50 -4.68
N ILE A 43 -6.33 -6.26 -3.38
CA ILE A 43 -5.06 -5.77 -2.81
C ILE A 43 -3.85 -6.63 -3.20
N TYR A 44 -4.08 -7.94 -3.38
CA TYR A 44 -3.04 -8.89 -3.75
C TYR A 44 -2.54 -8.77 -5.20
N GLU A 45 -3.20 -7.97 -6.04
CA GLU A 45 -2.67 -7.63 -7.37
C GLU A 45 -1.46 -6.69 -7.28
N ASP A 46 -1.40 -5.87 -6.22
CA ASP A 46 -0.32 -4.91 -5.98
C ASP A 46 0.66 -5.39 -4.90
N PHE A 47 0.15 -6.03 -3.84
CA PHE A 47 0.90 -6.44 -2.66
C PHE A 47 1.07 -7.95 -2.57
N GLU A 48 2.25 -8.39 -2.17
CA GLU A 48 2.48 -9.81 -1.89
C GLU A 48 1.71 -10.24 -0.63
N LYS A 49 1.21 -11.48 -0.62
CA LYS A 49 0.36 -12.00 0.46
C LYS A 49 0.97 -11.86 1.87
N ASN A 50 2.29 -11.98 1.97
CA ASN A 50 3.00 -11.90 3.24
C ASN A 50 3.51 -10.49 3.58
N SER A 51 3.25 -9.47 2.74
CA SER A 51 3.82 -8.13 2.94
C SER A 51 3.13 -7.32 4.04
N PHE A 52 1.83 -7.50 4.24
CA PHE A 52 1.03 -6.84 5.27
C PHE A 52 0.25 -7.88 6.09
N LEU A 53 -0.49 -7.44 7.11
CA LEU A 53 -1.43 -8.28 7.84
C LEU A 53 -2.84 -8.09 7.26
N ASP A 54 -3.35 -9.10 6.57
CA ASP A 54 -4.74 -9.09 6.12
C ASP A 54 -5.65 -9.45 7.30
N TYR A 55 -6.46 -8.50 7.73
CA TYR A 55 -7.40 -8.71 8.83
C TYR A 55 -8.42 -9.83 8.54
N THR A 56 -8.69 -10.15 7.26
CA THR A 56 -9.62 -11.23 6.90
C THR A 56 -9.10 -12.63 7.22
N GLU A 57 -7.80 -12.78 7.48
CA GLU A 57 -7.17 -14.03 7.89
C GLU A 57 -7.31 -14.31 9.40
N PHE A 58 -7.79 -13.32 10.17
CA PHE A 58 -8.04 -13.44 11.60
C PHE A 58 -9.53 -13.60 11.87
N ARG A 59 -9.87 -14.47 12.82
CA ARG A 59 -11.24 -14.71 13.26
C ARG A 59 -11.82 -13.50 13.98
N ASP A 60 -10.99 -12.85 14.81
CA ASP A 60 -11.36 -11.74 15.66
C ASP A 60 -10.14 -10.88 16.04
N SER A 61 -10.39 -9.76 16.71
CA SER A 61 -9.32 -8.85 17.13
C SER A 61 -8.34 -9.48 18.11
N ASN A 62 -8.77 -10.44 18.95
CA ASN A 62 -7.88 -11.06 19.92
C ASN A 62 -6.83 -11.94 19.22
N GLU A 63 -7.23 -12.68 18.19
CA GLU A 63 -6.28 -13.47 17.38
C GLU A 63 -5.24 -12.57 16.69
N LEU A 64 -5.66 -11.41 16.17
CA LEU A 64 -4.75 -10.41 15.62
C LEU A 64 -3.76 -9.90 16.69
N PHE A 65 -4.24 -9.56 17.88
CA PHE A 65 -3.37 -9.08 18.97
C PHE A 65 -2.36 -10.15 19.38
N GLU A 66 -2.80 -11.39 19.57
CA GLU A 66 -1.91 -12.50 19.89
C GLU A 66 -0.85 -12.71 18.80
N TYR A 67 -1.23 -12.58 17.54
CA TYR A 67 -0.29 -12.71 16.41
C TYR A 67 0.77 -11.61 16.42
N VAL A 68 0.34 -10.36 16.60
CA VAL A 68 1.22 -9.19 16.68
C VAL A 68 2.17 -9.27 17.88
N GLU A 69 1.69 -9.72 19.05
CA GLU A 69 2.53 -9.88 20.25
C GLU A 69 3.60 -10.97 20.08
N LYS A 70 3.30 -12.03 19.31
CA LYS A 70 4.22 -13.13 19.05
C LYS A 70 5.14 -12.87 17.85
N MET A 71 4.92 -11.80 17.10
CA MET A 71 5.69 -11.48 15.89
C MET A 71 7.13 -11.14 16.22
N SER A 72 8.06 -11.86 15.59
CA SER A 72 9.49 -11.54 15.71
C SER A 72 9.84 -10.25 14.96
N ILE A 73 10.91 -9.57 15.40
CA ILE A 73 11.42 -8.38 14.71
C ILE A 73 11.89 -8.69 13.28
N ASP A 74 12.40 -9.90 13.03
CA ASP A 74 12.85 -10.32 11.71
C ASP A 74 11.67 -10.48 10.75
N GLU A 75 10.60 -11.13 11.22
CA GLU A 75 9.35 -11.21 10.45
C GLU A 75 8.80 -9.82 10.16
N PHE A 76 8.69 -8.96 11.19
CA PHE A 76 8.22 -7.58 11.03
C PHE A 76 9.00 -6.84 9.93
N ASN A 77 10.34 -6.88 10.01
CA ASN A 77 11.22 -6.23 9.04
C ASN A 77 11.08 -6.83 7.64
N GLN A 78 10.99 -8.16 7.53
CA GLN A 78 10.79 -8.84 6.24
C GLN A 78 9.49 -8.39 5.58
N ARG A 79 8.38 -8.40 6.33
CA ARG A 79 7.07 -8.00 5.82
C ARG A 79 7.06 -6.53 5.40
N LEU A 80 7.56 -5.64 6.26
CA LEU A 80 7.64 -4.20 5.97
C LEU A 80 8.53 -3.93 4.74
N ASN A 81 9.63 -4.66 4.58
CA ASN A 81 10.49 -4.54 3.40
C ASN A 81 9.75 -4.91 2.10
N LEU A 82 8.89 -5.94 2.12
CA LEU A 82 8.06 -6.27 0.95
C LEU A 82 7.07 -5.13 0.63
N CYS A 83 6.43 -4.54 1.64
CA CYS A 83 5.60 -3.36 1.44
C CYS A 83 6.38 -2.18 0.83
N ILE A 84 7.60 -1.92 1.32
CA ILE A 84 8.47 -0.86 0.80
C ILE A 84 8.88 -1.15 -0.65
N GLN A 85 9.12 -2.41 -1.01
CA GLN A 85 9.41 -2.80 -2.39
C GLN A 85 8.22 -2.51 -3.31
N THR A 86 7.00 -2.87 -2.90
CA THR A 86 5.77 -2.52 -3.64
C THR A 86 5.64 -1.00 -3.77
N PHE A 87 5.84 -0.24 -2.69
CA PHE A 87 5.81 1.23 -2.71
C PHE A 87 6.81 1.80 -3.72
N ASN A 88 8.07 1.37 -3.68
CA ASN A 88 9.12 1.85 -4.58
C ASN A 88 8.80 1.54 -6.04
N LYS A 89 8.29 0.33 -6.33
CA LYS A 89 7.86 -0.08 -7.67
C LYS A 89 6.72 0.82 -8.17
N THR A 90 5.72 1.07 -7.34
CA THR A 90 4.58 1.93 -7.69
C THR A 90 5.01 3.39 -7.87
N TYR A 91 5.88 3.90 -6.99
CA TYR A 91 6.43 5.25 -7.08
C TYR A 91 7.18 5.49 -8.39
N GLU A 92 8.07 4.57 -8.80
CA GLU A 92 8.80 4.71 -10.07
C GLU A 92 7.86 4.63 -11.29
N LYS A 93 6.83 3.78 -11.26
CA LYS A 93 5.78 3.76 -12.31
C LYS A 93 5.07 5.11 -12.41
N VAL A 94 4.62 5.68 -11.28
CA VAL A 94 3.93 6.98 -11.23
C VAL A 94 4.82 8.11 -11.74
N LYS A 95 6.09 8.13 -11.31
CA LYS A 95 7.09 9.08 -11.78
C LYS A 95 7.32 8.99 -13.29
N GLN A 96 7.37 7.78 -13.85
CA GLN A 96 7.48 7.58 -15.30
C GLN A 96 6.22 8.07 -16.04
N MET A 97 5.03 7.77 -15.52
CA MET A 97 3.77 8.25 -16.09
C MET A 97 3.68 9.78 -16.09
N ASN A 98 4.09 10.43 -14.99
CA ASN A 98 4.11 11.89 -14.89
C ASN A 98 5.07 12.52 -15.91
N ARG A 99 6.26 11.92 -16.11
CA ARG A 99 7.19 12.33 -17.18
C ARG A 99 6.55 12.22 -18.56
N LYS A 100 5.91 11.08 -18.89
CA LYS A 100 5.19 10.89 -20.17
C LYS A 100 4.07 11.92 -20.36
N LYS A 101 3.28 12.19 -19.31
CA LYS A 101 2.21 13.19 -19.33
C LYS A 101 2.75 14.59 -19.62
N GLN A 102 3.91 14.94 -19.07
CA GLN A 102 4.56 16.22 -19.36
C GLN A 102 5.02 16.31 -20.83
N VAL A 103 5.60 15.24 -21.39
CA VAL A 103 5.98 15.20 -22.81
C VAL A 103 4.76 15.42 -23.71
N VAL A 104 3.66 14.71 -23.46
CA VAL A 104 2.42 14.88 -24.23
C VAL A 104 1.88 16.31 -24.12
N LYS A 105 1.87 16.90 -22.92
CA LYS A 105 1.48 18.30 -22.72
C LYS A 105 2.33 19.26 -23.56
N ASN A 106 3.65 19.07 -23.57
CA ASN A 106 4.57 19.92 -24.34
C ASN A 106 4.32 19.80 -25.86
N ILE A 107 4.01 18.59 -26.35
CA ILE A 107 3.66 18.38 -27.77
C ILE A 107 2.37 19.11 -28.12
N VAL A 108 1.31 18.95 -27.32
CA VAL A 108 0.02 19.63 -27.52
C VAL A 108 0.20 21.15 -27.52
N GLN A 109 1.03 21.68 -26.63
CA GLN A 109 1.31 23.11 -26.57
C GLN A 109 1.97 23.63 -27.85
N LYS A 110 2.98 22.91 -28.39
CA LYS A 110 3.62 23.27 -29.66
C LYS A 110 2.65 23.26 -30.84
N PHE A 111 1.73 22.30 -30.90
CA PHE A 111 0.71 22.28 -31.96
C PHE A 111 -0.21 23.50 -31.92
N LYS A 112 -0.57 23.97 -30.72
CA LYS A 112 -1.38 25.19 -30.55
C LYS A 112 -0.66 26.47 -30.96
N GLU A 113 0.67 26.46 -31.05
CA GLU A 113 1.46 27.61 -31.49
C GLU A 113 1.62 27.68 -33.02
N ILE A 114 1.26 26.59 -33.73
CA ILE A 114 1.41 26.47 -35.19
C ILE A 114 0.10 26.78 -35.94
N ILE A 115 -1.05 26.71 -35.25
CA ILE A 115 -2.39 27.04 -35.78
C ILE A 115 -2.80 28.42 -35.28
#